data_AF-A0A2S9AF00-F1
#
_entry.id   AF-A0A2S9AF00-F1
#
_cell.length_a   1.000
_cell.length_b   1.000
_cell.length_c   1.000
_cell.angle_alpha   90.00
_cell.angle_beta   90.00
_cell.angle_gamma   90.00
#
_symmetry.space_group_name_H-M   'P 1'
#
loop_
_entity.id
_entity.type
_entity.pdbx_description
1 polymer ?
#
loop_
_entity_poly.entity_id
_entity_poly.type
_entity_poly.pdbx_seq_one_letter_code
_entity_poly.pdbx_strand_id
1 'polypeptide(L)'
;MATQHTSDSKAAPTKFVTTNTGRILRVNVDEIDAAAKAAAASAATVHAVDPARRADVLFRVRRDEGHEVSAWWMIGAFLATSGLVILLLSGVPGVA
;
A
#
# COMPACT_ATOMS: atom_id res chain seq x y z
N MET A 1 21.57 4.73 61.26
CA MET A 1 21.92 5.41 59.99
C MET A 1 23.02 4.57 59.33
N ALA A 2 22.68 3.70 58.39
CA ALA A 2 23.66 2.85 57.70
C ALA A 2 23.43 2.99 56.19
N THR A 3 24.36 3.64 55.50
CA THR A 3 24.41 3.71 54.04
C THR A 3 25.12 2.46 53.53
N GLN A 4 24.39 1.52 52.93
CA GLN A 4 24.99 0.36 52.29
C GLN A 4 25.39 0.74 50.85
N HIS A 5 26.68 1.00 50.64
CA HIS A 5 27.27 1.01 49.31
C HIS A 5 27.75 -0.41 49.00
N THR A 6 27.07 -1.11 48.11
CA THR A 6 27.60 -2.32 47.47
C THR A 6 28.16 -1.91 46.11
N SER A 7 29.48 -1.92 46.03
CA SER A 7 30.23 -1.85 44.78
C SER A 7 30.77 -3.25 44.55
N ASP A 8 30.16 -4.04 43.67
CA ASP A 8 30.84 -5.03 42.82
C ASP A 8 29.83 -5.86 42.02
N SER A 9 29.59 -5.42 40.79
CA SER A 9 29.14 -6.27 39.70
C SER A 9 29.74 -5.64 38.46
N LYS A 10 30.61 -6.38 37.75
CA LYS A 10 31.27 -5.91 36.53
C LYS A 10 30.22 -5.31 35.59
N ALA A 11 30.20 -3.99 35.47
CA ALA A 11 29.13 -3.27 34.80
C ALA A 11 29.08 -3.68 33.33
N ALA A 12 27.91 -4.16 32.88
CA ALA A 12 27.65 -4.39 31.47
C ALA A 12 27.90 -3.09 30.68
N PRO A 13 28.40 -3.15 29.43
CA PRO A 13 28.64 -1.96 28.64
C PRO A 13 27.32 -1.21 28.41
N THR A 14 27.17 -0.04 29.02
CA THR A 14 25.98 0.81 28.87
C THR A 14 26.28 2.01 27.96
N LYS A 15 25.38 2.30 27.02
CA LYS A 15 25.43 3.48 26.16
C LYS A 15 24.40 4.51 26.61
N PHE A 16 24.76 5.79 26.55
CA PHE A 16 23.83 6.89 26.76
C PHE A 16 23.21 7.31 25.42
N VAL A 17 21.89 7.37 25.36
CA VAL A 17 21.14 7.79 24.17
C VAL A 17 20.25 8.96 24.52
N THR A 18 20.38 10.06 23.77
CA THR A 18 19.51 11.23 23.88
C THR A 18 18.29 11.03 22.97
N THR A 19 17.09 11.03 23.55
CA THR A 19 15.84 10.94 22.78
C THR A 19 15.56 12.23 22.03
N ASN A 20 14.67 12.19 21.04
CA ASN A 20 14.25 13.39 20.28
C ASN A 20 13.70 14.52 21.18
N THR A 21 13.16 14.16 22.35
CA THR A 21 12.69 15.09 23.39
C THR A 21 13.78 15.60 24.34
N GLY A 22 15.06 15.29 24.08
CA GLY A 22 16.22 15.73 24.87
C GLY A 22 16.47 14.94 26.15
N ARG A 23 15.69 13.90 26.45
CA ARG A 23 15.88 13.06 27.65
C ARG A 23 17.03 12.07 27.41
N ILE A 24 17.94 11.97 28.37
CA ILE A 24 19.07 11.05 28.31
C ILE A 24 18.67 9.72 28.98
N LEU A 25 18.73 8.62 28.22
CA LEU A 25 18.47 7.26 28.68
C LEU A 25 19.78 6.46 28.73
N ARG A 26 19.93 5.62 29.76
CA ARG A 26 21.01 4.62 29.87
C ARG A 26 20.47 3.30 29.36
N VAL A 27 21.06 2.77 28.30
CA VAL A 27 20.64 1.52 27.65
C VAL A 27 21.77 0.50 27.64
N ASN A 28 21.42 -0.76 27.83
CA ASN A 28 22.36 -1.87 27.78
C ASN A 28 22.71 -2.19 26.32
N VAL A 29 24.00 -2.27 25.99
CA VAL A 29 24.46 -2.46 24.61
C VAL A 29 24.06 -3.83 24.06
N ASP A 30 24.07 -4.87 24.90
CA ASP A 30 23.71 -6.23 24.48
C ASP A 30 22.22 -6.32 24.05
N GLU A 31 21.36 -5.55 24.69
CA GLU A 31 19.93 -5.45 24.35
C GLU A 31 19.70 -4.64 23.07
N ILE A 32 20.51 -3.61 22.82
CA ILE A 32 20.45 -2.82 21.59
C ILE A 32 20.85 -3.68 20.39
N ASP A 33 21.91 -4.47 20.51
CA ASP A 33 22.37 -5.34 19.43
C ASP A 33 21.39 -6.48 19.18
N ALA A 34 20.79 -7.05 20.24
CA ALA A 34 19.71 -8.02 20.11
C ALA A 34 18.46 -7.43 19.45
N ALA A 35 18.06 -6.21 19.84
CA ALA A 35 16.93 -5.50 19.24
C ALA A 35 17.21 -5.09 17.78
N ALA A 36 18.43 -4.66 17.46
CA ALA A 36 18.86 -4.35 16.10
C ALA A 36 18.86 -5.60 15.22
N LYS A 37 19.31 -6.75 15.76
CA LYS A 37 19.26 -8.04 15.07
C LYS A 37 17.83 -8.53 14.86
N ALA A 38 16.95 -8.35 15.83
CA ALA A 38 15.52 -8.66 15.70
C ALA A 38 14.82 -7.75 14.68
N ALA A 39 15.13 -6.44 14.69
CA ALA A 39 14.64 -5.48 13.70
C ALA A 39 15.13 -5.83 12.29
N ALA A 40 16.41 -6.18 12.12
CA ALA A 40 16.96 -6.64 10.85
C ALA A 40 16.31 -7.94 10.36
N ALA A 41 15.98 -8.87 11.27
CA ALA A 41 15.22 -10.08 10.94
C ALA A 41 13.78 -9.79 10.49
N SER A 42 13.13 -8.77 11.09
CA SER A 42 11.80 -8.29 10.65
C SER A 42 11.84 -7.51 9.32
N ALA A 43 12.94 -6.83 9.02
CA ALA A 43 13.15 -6.17 7.72
C ALA A 43 13.43 -7.18 6.60
N ALA A 44 14.09 -8.29 6.91
CA ALA A 44 14.31 -9.41 5.99
C ALA A 44 13.02 -10.18 5.63
N THR A 45 11.93 -9.96 6.37
CA THR A 45 10.59 -10.50 6.10
C THR A 45 9.68 -9.55 5.33
N VAL A 46 10.22 -8.46 4.78
CA VAL A 46 9.61 -7.83 3.60
C VAL A 46 9.74 -8.84 2.46
N HIS A 47 8.80 -9.78 2.44
CA HIS A 47 8.69 -10.78 1.38
C HIS A 47 8.75 -10.03 0.06
N ALA A 48 9.69 -10.39 -0.81
CA ALA A 48 9.73 -9.90 -2.16
C ALA A 48 8.36 -10.19 -2.79
N VAL A 49 7.54 -9.17 -2.92
CA VAL A 49 6.20 -9.30 -3.50
C VAL A 49 6.42 -9.57 -4.97
N ASP A 50 6.38 -10.85 -5.32
CA ASP A 50 6.50 -11.32 -6.70
C ASP A 50 5.52 -10.51 -7.58
N PRO A 51 6.03 -9.72 -8.53
CA PRO A 51 5.19 -8.94 -9.42
C PRO A 51 4.14 -9.78 -10.16
N ALA A 52 4.41 -11.07 -10.37
CA ALA A 52 3.47 -12.00 -11.00
C ALA A 52 2.33 -12.48 -10.06
N ARG A 53 2.47 -12.32 -8.74
CA ARG A 53 1.43 -12.70 -7.75
C ARG A 53 0.49 -11.57 -7.37
N ARG A 54 0.62 -10.40 -8.00
CA ARG A 54 -0.25 -9.27 -7.70
C ARG A 54 -1.64 -9.50 -8.29
N ALA A 55 -2.67 -9.25 -7.51
CA ALA A 55 -4.06 -9.55 -7.87
C ALA A 55 -4.53 -8.77 -9.11
N ASP A 56 -4.01 -7.56 -9.31
CA ASP A 56 -4.21 -6.75 -10.50
C ASP A 56 -3.65 -7.42 -11.76
N VAL A 57 -2.51 -8.11 -11.69
CA VAL A 57 -1.91 -8.80 -12.84
C VAL A 57 -2.72 -10.04 -13.24
N LEU A 58 -3.27 -10.78 -12.27
CA LEU A 58 -4.06 -11.98 -12.54
C LEU A 58 -5.38 -11.70 -13.26
N PHE A 59 -5.99 -10.54 -13.01
CA PHE A 59 -7.30 -10.19 -13.59
C PHE A 59 -7.26 -9.04 -14.59
N ARG A 60 -6.13 -8.34 -14.75
CA ARG A 60 -5.99 -7.32 -15.78
C ARG A 60 -5.84 -7.98 -17.14
N VAL A 61 -6.92 -7.95 -17.91
CA VAL A 61 -6.90 -8.22 -19.34
C VAL A 61 -5.98 -7.21 -20.01
N ARG A 62 -4.85 -7.69 -20.57
CA ARG A 62 -3.99 -6.89 -21.43
C ARG A 62 -4.68 -6.80 -22.79
N ARG A 63 -5.04 -5.60 -23.21
CA ARG A 63 -5.35 -5.34 -24.63
C ARG A 63 -4.05 -5.03 -25.35
N ASP A 64 -3.97 -5.43 -26.61
CA ASP A 64 -2.81 -5.17 -27.44
C ASP A 64 -2.55 -3.66 -27.57
N GLU A 65 -1.27 -3.27 -27.61
CA GLU A 65 -0.89 -1.88 -27.85
C GLU A 65 -1.35 -1.49 -29.26
N GLY A 66 -2.14 -0.41 -29.36
CA GLY A 66 -2.81 0.01 -30.59
C GLY A 66 -4.25 -0.51 -30.77
N HIS A 67 -4.85 -1.14 -29.75
CA HIS A 67 -6.28 -1.48 -29.79
C HIS A 67 -7.15 -0.22 -29.66
N GLU A 68 -7.45 0.40 -30.80
CA GLU A 68 -8.35 1.55 -30.88
C GLU A 68 -9.81 1.11 -30.84
N VAL A 69 -10.62 1.83 -30.06
CA VAL A 69 -12.08 1.60 -30.05
C VAL A 69 -12.63 2.08 -31.39
N SER A 70 -13.32 1.20 -32.12
CA SER A 70 -13.95 1.56 -33.39
C SER A 70 -14.97 2.68 -33.19
N ALA A 71 -14.80 3.79 -33.91
CA ALA A 71 -15.73 4.93 -33.88
C ALA A 71 -17.16 4.55 -34.27
N TRP A 72 -17.34 3.46 -35.03
CA TRP A 72 -18.66 2.93 -35.39
C TRP A 72 -19.51 2.53 -34.17
N TRP A 73 -18.90 2.19 -33.03
CA TRP A 73 -19.64 1.96 -31.79
C TRP A 73 -20.32 3.23 -31.27
N MET A 74 -19.63 4.37 -31.30
CA MET A 74 -20.20 5.65 -30.89
C MET A 74 -21.29 6.12 -31.85
N ILE A 75 -21.06 5.95 -33.16
CA ILE A 75 -22.05 6.27 -34.20
C ILE A 75 -23.29 5.39 -34.04
N GLY A 76 -23.10 4.08 -33.84
CA GLY A 76 -24.19 3.12 -33.61
C GLY A 76 -25.00 3.46 -32.37
N ALA A 77 -24.33 3.78 -31.25
CA ALA A 77 -25.01 4.19 -30.02
C ALA A 77 -25.84 5.47 -30.21
N PHE A 78 -25.31 6.45 -30.93
CA PHE A 78 -26.02 7.68 -31.28
C PHE A 78 -27.26 7.40 -32.14
N LEU A 79 -27.11 6.62 -33.20
CA LEU A 79 -28.21 6.26 -34.11
C LEU A 79 -29.29 5.43 -33.40
N ALA A 80 -28.90 4.46 -32.56
CA ALA A 80 -29.83 3.63 -31.81
C ALA A 80 -30.65 4.47 -30.81
N THR A 81 -29.98 5.34 -30.04
CA THR A 81 -30.66 6.18 -29.05
C THR A 81 -31.57 7.21 -29.71
N SER A 82 -31.08 7.88 -30.76
CA SER A 82 -31.87 8.87 -31.51
C SER A 82 -33.06 8.21 -32.20
N GLY A 83 -32.84 7.06 -32.85
CA GLY A 83 -33.91 6.28 -33.48
C GLY A 83 -34.97 5.82 -32.48
N LEU A 84 -34.55 5.40 -31.28
CA LEU A 84 -35.47 5.05 -30.19
C LEU A 84 -36.32 6.26 -29.78
N VAL A 85 -35.71 7.42 -29.55
CA VAL A 85 -36.42 8.65 -29.18
C VAL A 85 -37.42 9.07 -30.27
N ILE A 86 -37.00 9.03 -31.54
CA ILE A 86 -37.87 9.32 -32.68
C ILE A 86 -39.03 8.32 -32.72
N LEU A 87 -38.77 7.02 -32.55
CA LEU A 87 -39.81 6.01 -32.53
C LEU A 87 -40.82 6.25 -31.39
N LEU A 88 -40.36 6.63 -30.20
CA LEU A 88 -41.26 6.93 -29.08
C LEU A 88 -42.10 8.19 -29.32
N LEU A 89 -41.51 9.24 -29.90
CA LEU A 89 -42.19 10.52 -30.12
C LEU A 89 -43.05 10.55 -31.40
N SER A 90 -42.66 9.79 -32.43
CA SER A 90 -43.28 9.80 -33.76
C SER A 90 -44.04 8.50 -34.07
N GLY A 91 -43.89 7.47 -33.25
CA GLY A 91 -44.57 6.18 -33.40
C GLY A 91 -46.00 6.14 -32.87
N VAL A 92 -46.60 7.28 -32.47
CA VAL A 92 -48.05 7.39 -32.25
C VAL A 92 -48.73 7.52 -33.61
N PRO A 93 -49.41 6.49 -34.13
CA PRO A 93 -50.14 6.60 -35.38
C PRO A 93 -51.49 7.29 -35.09
N GLY A 94 -51.64 8.54 -35.53
CA GLY A 94 -52.91 9.25 -35.56
C GLY A 94 -53.26 10.07 -34.31
N VAL A 95 -52.88 11.35 -34.32
CA VAL A 95 -53.71 12.45 -33.80
C VAL A 95 -53.57 13.63 -34.77
N ALA A 96 -54.67 13.92 -35.47
CA ALA A 96 -54.90 14.90 -36.56
C ALA A 96 -54.47 14.47 -37.98
#